data_AF-A0A7C2VLV9-F1
#
_entry.id   AF-A0A7C2VLV9-F1
#
_cell.length_a   1.000
_cell.length_b   1.000
_cell.length_c   1.000
_cell.angle_alpha   90.00
_cell.angle_beta   90.00
_cell.angle_gamma   90.00
#
_symmetry.space_group_name_H-M   'P 1'
#
loop_
_entity.id
_entity.type
_entity.pdbx_description
1 polymer ?
#
loop_
_entity_poly.entity_id
_entity_poly.type
_entity_poly.pdbx_seq_one_letter_code
_entity_poly.pdbx_strand_id
1 'polypeptide(L)'
;MEAFRRLKVRRGERVQVCRGDVLKLARVWLSREFKVECVRVEGDLQLLVEGAYLEHLASLGVPRGLLTIKSGRERFISLLRWVYEDPERRLRVAKTGWPSWWRRLDGWGRRLACEARLRASGSP
;
A
#
# COMPACT_ATOMS: atom_id res chain seq x y z
N MET A 1 21.32 11.18 6.67
CA MET A 1 22.40 11.02 7.68
C MET A 1 21.96 11.32 9.11
N GLU A 2 21.03 12.26 9.35
CA GLU A 2 20.58 12.59 10.72
C GLU A 2 20.01 11.38 11.49
N ALA A 3 19.20 10.53 10.84
CA ALA A 3 18.71 9.29 11.47
C ALA A 3 19.85 8.37 11.95
N PHE A 4 20.92 8.24 11.17
CA PHE A 4 22.06 7.40 11.50
C PHE A 4 22.90 8.00 12.64
N ARG A 5 23.01 9.33 12.69
CA ARG A 5 23.63 10.04 13.81
C ARG A 5 22.86 9.79 15.10
N ARG A 6 21.52 9.90 15.08
CA ARG A 6 20.65 9.64 16.24
C ARG A 6 20.71 8.19 16.71
N LEU A 7 20.76 7.25 15.77
CA LEU A 7 20.92 5.82 16.05
C LEU A 7 22.36 5.41 16.40
N LYS A 8 23.33 6.35 16.33
CA LYS A 8 24.75 6.11 16.61
C LYS A 8 25.36 4.95 15.81
N VAL A 9 24.93 4.82 14.55
CA VAL A 9 25.36 3.75 13.63
C VAL A 9 26.87 3.81 13.41
N ARG A 10 27.56 2.69 13.62
CA ARG A 10 29.02 2.60 13.41
C ARG A 10 29.35 2.14 12.00
N ARG A 11 30.49 2.62 11.47
CA ARG A 11 31.05 2.11 10.20
C ARG A 11 31.39 0.63 10.38
N GLY A 12 30.77 -0.22 9.56
CA GLY A 12 30.96 -1.68 9.57
C GLY A 12 29.86 -2.48 10.26
N GLU A 13 28.93 -1.84 10.99
CA GLU A 13 27.78 -2.54 11.56
C GLU A 13 26.78 -2.95 10.47
N ARG A 14 26.01 -4.00 10.76
CA ARG A 14 24.95 -4.45 9.86
C ARG A 14 23.72 -3.56 10.02
N VAL A 15 23.27 -2.96 8.93
CA VAL A 15 22.06 -2.14 8.90
C VAL A 15 20.92 -2.97 8.33
N GLN A 16 19.92 -3.25 9.15
CA GLN A 16 18.72 -3.95 8.71
C GLN A 16 17.69 -2.96 8.18
N VAL A 17 17.21 -3.20 6.96
CA VAL A 17 16.21 -2.35 6.30
C VAL A 17 15.05 -3.22 5.82
N CYS A 18 13.82 -2.77 6.09
CA CYS A 18 12.63 -3.44 5.62
C CYS A 18 12.66 -3.63 4.09
N ARG A 19 12.24 -4.80 3.61
CA ARG A 19 12.16 -5.18 2.19
C ARG A 19 11.12 -4.41 1.38
N GLY A 20 10.19 -3.72 2.04
CA GLY A 20 9.13 -2.94 1.38
C GLY A 20 9.66 -1.92 0.37
N ASP A 21 8.90 -1.68 -0.70
CA ASP A 21 9.35 -0.83 -1.82
C ASP A 21 9.61 0.63 -1.42
N VAL A 22 8.94 1.12 -0.37
CA VAL A 22 9.09 2.50 0.12
C VAL A 22 10.54 2.84 0.51
N LEU A 23 11.34 1.85 0.92
CA LEU A 23 12.75 2.03 1.28
C LEU A 23 13.72 1.56 0.19
N LYS A 24 13.25 1.21 -1.03
CA LYS A 24 14.10 0.66 -2.09
C LYS A 24 15.30 1.55 -2.42
N LEU A 25 15.06 2.84 -2.66
CA LEU A 25 16.14 3.78 -2.99
C LEU A 25 17.08 4.01 -1.81
N ALA A 26 16.54 4.05 -0.59
CA ALA A 26 17.34 4.16 0.62
C ALA A 26 18.29 2.96 0.78
N ARG A 27 17.82 1.73 0.51
CA ARG A 27 18.67 0.53 0.53
C ARG A 27 19.84 0.63 -0.46
N VAL A 28 19.57 1.05 -1.70
CA VAL A 28 20.59 1.22 -2.74
C VAL A 28 21.60 2.29 -2.37
N TRP A 29 21.15 3.38 -1.76
CA TRP A 29 22.04 4.44 -1.32
C TRP A 29 22.90 3.98 -0.13
N LEU A 30 22.29 3.34 0.87
CA LEU A 30 22.98 2.84 2.07
C LEU A 30 24.00 1.74 1.77
N SER A 31 23.74 0.88 0.78
CA SER A 31 24.66 -0.20 0.42
C SER A 31 26.01 0.29 -0.13
N ARG A 32 26.14 1.58 -0.44
CA ARG A 32 27.42 2.19 -0.86
C ARG A 32 28.41 2.32 0.30
N GLU A 33 27.91 2.43 1.52
CA GLU A 33 28.73 2.73 2.71
C GLU A 33 28.53 1.74 3.87
N PHE A 34 27.46 0.95 3.85
CA PHE A 34 27.08 0.05 4.94
C PHE A 34 26.74 -1.37 4.45
N LYS A 35 26.90 -2.35 5.34
CA LYS A 35 26.42 -3.72 5.12
C LYS A 35 24.91 -3.77 5.34
N VAL A 36 24.14 -3.58 4.28
CA VAL A 36 22.67 -3.57 4.33
C VAL A 36 22.11 -4.98 4.23
N GLU A 37 21.26 -5.36 5.19
CA GLU A 37 20.47 -6.59 5.16
C GLU A 37 18.99 -6.27 4.97
N CYS A 38 18.38 -6.95 4.01
CA CYS A 38 16.95 -6.86 3.75
C CYS A 38 16.16 -7.74 4.73
N VAL A 39 15.35 -7.15 5.59
CA VAL A 39 14.53 -7.87 6.59
C VAL A 39 13.02 -7.68 6.35
N ARG A 40 12.21 -8.59 6.89
CA ARG A 40 10.75 -8.40 7.00
C ARG A 40 10.43 -7.75 8.35
N VAL A 41 9.38 -6.96 8.39
CA VAL A 41 8.82 -6.45 9.65
C VAL A 41 7.84 -7.49 10.14
N GLU A 42 8.07 -8.00 11.35
CA GLU A 42 7.33 -9.11 11.96
C GLU A 42 7.11 -8.80 13.45
N GLY A 43 6.28 -9.61 14.13
CA GLY A 43 6.00 -9.47 15.57
C GLY A 43 4.94 -8.43 15.91
N ASP A 44 4.86 -8.08 17.21
CA ASP A 44 3.77 -7.28 17.78
C ASP A 44 3.63 -5.90 17.14
N LEU A 45 4.74 -5.26 16.80
CA LEU A 45 4.71 -3.96 16.12
C LEU A 45 3.99 -4.05 14.77
N GLN A 46 4.24 -5.11 13.99
CA GLN A 46 3.56 -5.32 12.72
C GLN A 46 2.05 -5.51 12.94
N LEU A 47 1.65 -6.28 13.96
CA LEU A 47 0.25 -6.53 14.29
C LEU A 47 -0.47 -5.25 14.72
N LEU A 48 0.15 -4.44 15.59
CA LEU A 48 -0.42 -3.18 16.07
C LEU A 48 -0.57 -2.15 14.95
N VAL A 49 0.45 -2.00 14.10
CA VAL A 49 0.43 -1.06 12.97
C VAL A 49 -0.60 -1.48 11.92
N GLU A 50 -0.64 -2.76 11.53
CA GLU A 50 -1.65 -3.26 10.60
C GLU A 50 -3.06 -3.16 11.20
N GLY A 51 -3.23 -3.46 12.48
CA GLY A 51 -4.51 -3.31 13.18
C GLY A 51 -5.03 -1.88 13.15
N ALA A 52 -4.19 -0.91 13.50
CA ALA A 52 -4.53 0.51 13.42
C ALA A 52 -4.86 0.96 11.99
N TYR A 53 -4.13 0.43 11.01
CA TYR A 53 -4.40 0.69 9.59
C TYR A 53 -5.78 0.14 9.17
N LEU A 54 -6.15 -1.07 9.59
CA LEU A 54 -7.46 -1.64 9.28
C LEU A 54 -8.61 -0.88 9.96
N GLU A 55 -8.45 -0.49 11.23
CA GLU A 55 -9.47 0.34 11.91
C GLU A 55 -9.63 1.70 11.24
N HIS A 56 -8.52 2.31 10.77
CA HIS A 56 -8.61 3.53 9.97
C HIS A 56 -9.37 3.30 8.65
N LEU A 57 -9.09 2.21 7.92
CA LEU A 57 -9.84 1.87 6.70
C LEU A 57 -11.34 1.64 6.98
N ALA A 58 -11.67 0.98 8.09
CA ALA A 58 -13.06 0.79 8.51
C ALA A 58 -13.73 2.14 8.79
N SER A 59 -13.03 3.07 9.46
CA SER A 59 -13.54 4.43 9.72
C SER A 59 -13.79 5.25 8.44
N LEU A 60 -13.06 4.94 7.36
CA LEU A 60 -13.28 5.55 6.03
C LEU A 60 -14.45 4.92 5.26
N GLY A 61 -15.05 3.83 5.76
CA GLY A 61 -16.18 3.15 5.13
C GLY A 61 -15.79 1.93 4.28
N VAL A 62 -14.59 1.37 4.46
CA VAL A 62 -14.24 0.08 3.85
C VAL A 62 -14.97 -1.05 4.61
N PRO A 63 -15.69 -1.96 3.93
CA PRO A 63 -16.36 -3.08 4.59
C PRO A 63 -15.39 -3.95 5.39
N ARG A 64 -15.71 -4.23 6.66
CA ARG A 64 -14.87 -5.05 7.55
C ARG A 64 -14.57 -6.45 6.99
N GLY A 65 -15.48 -7.03 6.20
CA GLY A 65 -15.25 -8.31 5.52
C GLY A 65 -14.09 -8.30 4.50
N LEU A 66 -13.65 -7.12 4.04
CA LEU A 66 -12.49 -6.95 3.16
C LEU A 66 -11.20 -6.66 3.93
N LEU A 67 -11.28 -6.47 5.25
CA LEU A 67 -10.20 -6.00 6.11
C LEU A 67 -9.64 -7.17 6.93
N THR A 68 -8.59 -7.81 6.42
CA THR A 68 -7.86 -8.85 7.13
C THR A 68 -6.47 -8.36 7.52
N ILE A 69 -5.95 -8.84 8.65
CA ILE A 69 -4.56 -8.56 9.10
C ILE A 69 -3.55 -9.02 8.03
N LYS A 70 -3.85 -10.12 7.35
CA LYS A 70 -3.01 -10.62 6.26
C LYS A 70 -3.02 -9.64 5.08
N SER A 71 -1.90 -8.96 4.89
CA SER A 71 -1.67 -8.13 3.72
C SER A 71 -1.46 -8.98 2.48
N GLY A 72 -1.86 -8.47 1.32
CA GLY A 72 -1.73 -9.23 0.08
C GLY A 72 -2.41 -8.60 -1.12
N ARG A 73 -2.23 -9.27 -2.26
CA ARG A 73 -2.79 -8.88 -3.56
C ARG A 73 -4.30 -8.71 -3.50
N GLU A 74 -5.00 -9.59 -2.78
CA GLU A 74 -6.46 -9.55 -2.66
C GLU A 74 -6.93 -8.29 -1.94
N ARG A 75 -6.41 -8.02 -0.73
CA ARG A 75 -6.72 -6.79 0.03
C ARG A 75 -6.41 -5.54 -0.80
N PHE A 76 -5.28 -5.52 -1.50
CA PHE A 76 -4.93 -4.42 -2.39
C PHE A 76 -5.96 -4.22 -3.52
N ILE A 77 -6.36 -5.30 -4.21
CA ILE A 77 -7.37 -5.22 -5.28
C ILE A 77 -8.72 -4.76 -4.74
N SER A 78 -9.13 -5.26 -3.56
CA SER A 78 -10.39 -4.87 -2.93
C SER A 78 -10.42 -3.40 -2.54
N LEU A 79 -9.35 -2.89 -1.93
CA LEU A 79 -9.22 -1.46 -1.61
C LEU A 79 -9.18 -0.60 -2.87
N LEU A 80 -8.51 -1.07 -3.92
CA LEU A 80 -8.45 -0.37 -5.19
C LEU A 80 -9.85 -0.27 -5.84
N ARG A 81 -10.63 -1.36 -5.83
CA ARG A 81 -12.03 -1.39 -6.26
C ARG A 81 -12.88 -0.41 -5.48
N TRP A 82 -12.77 -0.45 -4.16
CA TRP A 82 -13.47 0.47 -3.27
C TRP A 82 -13.17 1.93 -3.66
N VAL A 83 -11.93 2.31 -3.94
CA VAL A 83 -11.65 3.69 -4.41
C VAL A 83 -12.34 4.01 -5.75
N TYR A 84 -12.42 3.05 -6.67
CA TYR A 84 -12.99 3.26 -8.00
C TYR A 84 -14.51 3.28 -8.07
N GLU A 85 -15.21 2.76 -7.07
CA GLU A 85 -16.67 2.83 -6.97
C GLU A 85 -17.17 4.25 -6.65
N ASP A 86 -16.35 5.06 -5.97
CA ASP A 86 -16.66 6.45 -5.65
C ASP A 86 -15.37 7.30 -5.67
N PRO A 87 -14.81 7.54 -6.88
CA PRO A 87 -13.54 8.21 -7.02
C PRO A 87 -13.59 9.66 -6.54
N GLU A 88 -14.73 10.35 -6.69
CA GLU A 88 -14.89 11.75 -6.28
C GLU A 88 -14.59 11.97 -4.79
N ARG A 89 -15.07 11.05 -3.93
CA ARG A 89 -14.83 11.14 -2.49
C ARG A 89 -13.57 10.40 -2.06
N ARG A 90 -13.31 9.21 -2.62
CA ARG A 90 -12.30 8.28 -2.12
C ARG A 90 -10.89 8.56 -2.62
N LEU A 91 -10.71 9.30 -3.73
CA LEU A 91 -9.39 9.73 -4.19
C LEU A 91 -8.65 10.60 -3.18
N ARG A 92 -9.39 11.36 -2.35
CA ARG A 92 -8.84 12.29 -1.36
C ARG A 92 -8.07 11.58 -0.24
N VAL A 93 -8.39 10.31 0.02
CA VAL A 93 -7.77 9.49 1.06
C VAL A 93 -6.89 8.38 0.49
N ALA A 94 -6.84 8.25 -0.84
CA ALA A 94 -6.07 7.24 -1.53
C ALA A 94 -4.67 7.75 -1.92
N LYS A 95 -3.69 6.85 -1.89
CA LYS A 95 -2.36 7.15 -2.42
C LYS A 95 -2.36 7.05 -3.95
N THR A 96 -2.20 8.19 -4.63
CA THR A 96 -2.25 8.29 -6.10
C THR A 96 -0.89 8.48 -6.78
N GLY A 97 0.16 8.79 -6.03
CA GLY A 97 1.48 9.16 -6.56
C GLY A 97 2.37 8.02 -7.10
N TRP A 98 1.80 6.92 -7.59
CA TRP A 98 2.58 5.78 -8.11
C TRP A 98 2.39 5.59 -9.62
N PRO A 99 3.41 5.13 -10.38
CA PRO A 99 3.48 5.33 -11.83
C PRO A 99 2.32 4.77 -12.65
N SER A 100 1.67 3.71 -12.17
CA SER A 100 0.56 3.07 -12.89
C SER A 100 -0.83 3.49 -12.42
N TRP A 101 -0.94 4.47 -11.52
CA TRP A 101 -2.21 4.88 -10.93
C TRP A 101 -3.25 5.29 -11.97
N TRP A 102 -2.94 6.31 -12.77
CA TRP A 102 -3.87 6.89 -13.75
C TRP A 102 -4.28 5.88 -14.81
N ARG A 103 -3.34 5.05 -15.27
CA ARG A 103 -3.62 3.96 -16.21
C ARG A 103 -4.63 2.95 -15.65
N ARG A 104 -4.53 2.63 -14.35
CA ARG A 104 -5.48 1.71 -13.71
C ARG A 104 -6.83 2.36 -13.51
N LEU A 105 -6.88 3.62 -13.06
CA LEU A 105 -8.13 4.35 -12.89
C LEU A 105 -8.91 4.42 -14.21
N ASP A 106 -8.22 4.79 -15.29
CA ASP A 106 -8.78 4.86 -16.64
C ASP A 106 -9.28 3.49 -17.14
N GLY A 107 -8.48 2.43 -16.97
CA GLY A 107 -8.90 1.06 -17.30
C GLY A 107 -10.11 0.59 -16.50
N TRP A 108 -10.22 0.98 -15.23
CA TRP A 108 -11.36 0.67 -14.38
C TRP A 108 -12.61 1.48 -14.73
N GLY A 109 -12.47 2.76 -15.07
CA GLY A 109 -13.58 3.59 -15.56
C GLY A 109 -14.23 2.97 -16.79
N ARG A 110 -13.42 2.49 -17.75
CA ARG A 110 -13.93 1.73 -18.91
C ARG A 110 -14.68 0.46 -18.53
N ARG A 111 -14.18 -0.29 -17.54
CA ARG A 111 -14.80 -1.53 -17.08
C ARG A 111 -16.14 -1.27 -16.40
N LEU A 112 -16.24 -0.27 -15.53
CA LEU A 112 -17.47 0.14 -14.88
C LEU A 112 -18.52 0.61 -15.89
N ALA A 113 -18.11 1.40 -16.91
CA ALA A 113 -18.99 1.80 -17.99
C ALA A 113 -19.52 0.61 -18.80
N CYS A 114 -18.69 -0.41 -19.04
CA CYS A 114 -19.10 -1.65 -19.70
C CYS A 114 -20.09 -2.46 -18.84
N GLU A 115 -19.78 -2.68 -17.56
CA GLU A 115 -20.66 -3.38 -16.62
C GLU A 115 -22.01 -2.67 -16.45
N ALA A 116 -22.03 -1.34 -16.38
CA ALA A 116 -23.24 -0.54 -16.34
C ALA A 116 -24.09 -0.71 -17.62
N ARG A 117 -23.46 -0.71 -18.80
CA ARG A 117 -24.14 -0.98 -20.08
C ARG A 117 -24.74 -2.39 -20.13
N LEU A 118 -24.01 -3.41 -19.68
CA LEU A 118 -24.49 -4.79 -19.62
C LEU A 118 -25.68 -4.95 -18.66
N ARG A 119 -25.63 -4.31 -17.48
CA ARG A 119 -26.76 -4.30 -16.54
C ARG A 119 -27.98 -3.56 -17.10
N ALA A 120 -27.77 -2.47 -17.83
CA ALA A 120 -28.85 -1.70 -18.45
C ALA A 120 -29.48 -2.41 -19.67
N SER A 121 -28.77 -3.35 -20.29
CA SER A 121 -29.25 -4.11 -21.45
C SER A 121 -29.97 -5.42 -21.09
N GLY A 122 -30.06 -5.76 -19.80
CA GLY A 122 -31.00 -6.77 -19.32
C GLY A 122 -30.82 -8.19 -19.89
N SER A 123 -29.59 -8.65 -20.12
CA SER A 123 -29.37 -10.09 -20.37
C SER A 123 -29.40 -10.87 -19.04
N PRO A 124 -30.28 -11.86 -18.88
CA PRO A 124 -30.21 -12.84 -17.79
C PRO A 124 -28.92 -13.68 -17.84
#